data_AF-A0A2D5WYL0-F1
#
_entry.id   AF-A0A2D5WYL0-F1
#
_cell.length_a   1.000
_cell.length_b   1.000
_cell.length_c   1.000
_cell.angle_alpha   90.00
_cell.angle_beta   90.00
_cell.angle_gamma   90.00
#
_symmetry.space_group_name_H-M   'P 1'
#
loop_
_entity.id
_entity.type
_entity.pdbx_description
1 polymer ?
#
loop_
_entity_poly.entity_id
_entity_poly.type
_entity_poly.pdbx_seq_one_letter_code
_entity_poly.pdbx_strand_id
1 'polypeptide(L)'
;MKIAIIGTGISALSSAFYLDKNISIDMYDIEDRLGGHTDTHSIKLRNKEIRVDTGFIVCNDRNYNNFLNILDECSVNLNISDMSYSLSTDDKTWCSKDFFRPSHYLSIFFLPNLLNLRILIKNFIFKIEK
;
A
#
# COMPACT_ATOMS: atom_id res chain seq x y z
N MET A 1 34.06 -12.96 -10.63
CA MET A 1 33.65 -11.54 -10.58
C MET A 1 33.02 -11.28 -9.21
N LYS A 2 33.28 -10.12 -8.60
CA LYS A 2 32.70 -9.74 -7.30
C LYS A 2 31.92 -8.43 -7.45
N ILE A 3 30.71 -8.38 -6.91
CA ILE A 3 29.82 -7.21 -6.95
C ILE A 3 29.54 -6.75 -5.52
N ALA A 4 29.61 -5.44 -5.30
CA ALA A 4 29.13 -4.82 -4.08
C ALA A 4 27.77 -4.15 -4.36
N ILE A 5 26.77 -4.43 -3.52
CA ILE A 5 25.46 -3.77 -3.54
C ILE A 5 25.35 -2.88 -2.31
N ILE A 6 25.03 -1.61 -2.52
CA ILE A 6 24.86 -0.62 -1.45
C ILE A 6 23.35 -0.43 -1.20
N GLY A 7 22.93 -0.74 0.02
CA GLY A 7 21.55 -0.86 0.46
C GLY A 7 21.04 -2.30 0.43
N THR A 8 20.05 -2.57 1.27
CA THR A 8 19.40 -3.88 1.43
C THR A 8 17.88 -3.78 1.36
N GLY A 9 17.37 -2.69 0.76
CA GLY A 9 15.95 -2.55 0.42
C GLY A 9 15.50 -3.57 -0.63
N ILE A 10 14.20 -3.58 -0.92
CA ILE A 10 13.59 -4.54 -1.85
C ILE A 10 14.24 -4.53 -3.26
N SER A 11 14.67 -3.36 -3.75
CA SER A 11 15.38 -3.25 -5.03
C SER A 11 16.75 -3.93 -5.01
N ALA A 12 17.50 -3.78 -3.92
CA ALA A 12 18.81 -4.39 -3.75
C ALA A 12 18.70 -5.91 -3.57
N LEU A 13 17.77 -6.36 -2.72
CA LEU A 13 17.52 -7.79 -2.49
C LEU A 13 17.01 -8.49 -3.74
N SER A 14 16.09 -7.88 -4.49
CA SER A 14 15.62 -8.43 -5.78
C SER A 14 16.73 -8.47 -6.83
N SER A 15 17.58 -7.44 -6.88
CA SER A 15 18.76 -7.45 -7.75
C SER A 15 19.70 -8.59 -7.40
N ALA A 16 20.01 -8.77 -6.11
CA ALA A 16 20.84 -9.87 -5.63
C ALA A 16 20.22 -11.24 -5.92
N PHE A 17 18.90 -11.35 -5.78
CA PHE A 17 18.14 -12.59 -6.02
C PHE A 17 18.22 -13.06 -7.48
N TYR A 18 18.17 -12.12 -8.43
CA TYR A 18 18.19 -12.44 -9.87
C TYR A 18 19.59 -12.47 -10.50
N LEU A 19 20.63 -12.03 -9.80
CA LEU A 19 22.01 -12.15 -10.29
C LEU A 19 22.44 -13.63 -10.36
N ASP A 20 23.37 -13.92 -11.28
CA ASP A 20 23.90 -15.28 -11.47
C ASP A 20 24.53 -15.80 -10.17
N LYS A 21 24.19 -17.05 -9.80
CA LYS A 21 24.61 -17.67 -8.54
C LYS A 21 26.13 -17.87 -8.41
N ASN A 22 26.88 -17.79 -9.51
CA ASN A 22 28.33 -17.90 -9.53
C ASN A 22 29.05 -16.56 -9.26
N ILE A 23 28.30 -15.46 -9.11
CA ILE A 23 28.84 -14.15 -8.75
C ILE A 23 28.89 -14.04 -7.22
N SER A 24 30.05 -13.63 -6.70
CA SER A 24 30.16 -13.28 -5.27
C SER A 24 29.58 -11.88 -5.05
N ILE A 25 28.61 -11.78 -4.14
CA ILE A 25 27.91 -10.54 -3.81
C ILE A 25 28.24 -10.17 -2.36
N ASP A 26 28.74 -8.95 -2.14
CA ASP A 26 28.78 -8.33 -0.81
C ASP A 26 27.67 -7.26 -0.74
N MET A 27 26.89 -7.23 0.34
CA MET A 27 25.87 -6.21 0.56
C MET A 27 26.24 -5.35 1.77
N TYR A 28 26.01 -4.04 1.67
CA TYR A 28 26.29 -3.08 2.72
C TYR A 28 25.04 -2.25 2.98
N ASP A 29 24.63 -2.13 4.24
CA ASP A 29 23.57 -1.22 4.67
C ASP A 29 24.05 -0.35 5.83
N ILE A 30 23.37 0.77 6.05
CA ILE A 30 23.59 1.61 7.22
C ILE A 30 22.88 1.04 8.46
N GLU A 31 21.79 0.31 8.26
CA GLU A 31 21.00 -0.30 9.32
C GLU A 31 21.47 -1.73 9.64
N ASP A 32 21.29 -2.16 10.89
CA ASP A 32 21.58 -3.53 11.35
C ASP A 32 20.51 -4.56 10.91
N ARG A 33 19.71 -4.22 9.90
CA ARG A 33 18.62 -5.06 9.39
C ARG A 33 18.49 -4.94 7.88
N LEU A 34 18.07 -6.04 7.25
CA LEU A 34 17.71 -6.03 5.83
C LEU A 34 16.30 -5.47 5.62
N GLY A 35 16.03 -4.99 4.40
CA GLY A 35 14.69 -4.64 3.92
C GLY A 35 14.41 -3.14 3.77
N GLY A 36 15.20 -2.27 4.43
CA GLY A 36 15.00 -0.83 4.33
C GLY A 36 13.60 -0.40 4.77
N HIS A 37 12.79 0.18 3.88
CA HIS A 37 11.43 0.60 4.20
C HIS A 37 10.47 -0.56 4.52
N THR A 38 10.77 -1.81 4.13
CA THR A 38 10.01 -2.95 4.65
C THR A 38 10.42 -3.15 6.12
N ASP A 39 9.47 -2.99 7.03
CA ASP A 39 9.74 -3.01 8.47
C ASP A 39 8.62 -3.76 9.19
N THR A 40 9.00 -4.79 9.94
CA THR A 40 8.08 -5.68 10.67
C THR A 40 8.54 -5.76 12.11
N HIS A 41 7.74 -5.26 13.04
CA HIS A 41 8.03 -5.35 14.46
C HIS A 41 7.33 -6.53 15.11
N SER A 42 8.01 -7.14 16.08
CA SER A 42 7.39 -8.13 16.95
C SER A 42 6.87 -7.47 18.22
N ILE A 43 5.57 -7.64 18.51
CA ILE A 43 4.92 -7.12 19.69
C ILE A 43 4.32 -8.25 20.53
N LYS A 44 4.38 -8.14 21.86
CA LYS A 44 3.74 -9.08 22.78
C LYS A 44 2.39 -8.54 23.23
N LEU A 45 1.30 -9.22 22.89
CA LEU A 45 -0.07 -8.85 23.26
C LEU A 45 -0.79 -10.05 23.87
N ARG A 46 -1.28 -9.93 25.11
CA ARG A 46 -2.08 -10.97 25.80
C ARG A 46 -1.47 -12.38 25.69
N ASN A 47 -0.17 -12.49 25.98
CA ASN A 47 0.64 -13.72 25.89
C ASN A 47 0.85 -14.30 24.49
N LYS A 48 0.59 -13.53 23.43
CA LYS A 48 0.93 -13.91 22.05
C LYS A 48 1.93 -12.93 21.46
N GLU A 49 2.85 -13.46 20.68
CA GLU A 49 3.73 -12.67 19.83
C GLU A 49 3.02 -12.40 18.51
N ILE A 50 2.97 -11.14 18.09
CA ILE A 50 2.31 -10.68 16.86
C ILE A 50 3.34 -9.91 16.04
N ARG A 51 3.41 -10.19 14.75
CA ARG A 51 4.24 -9.44 13.80
C ARG A 51 3.38 -8.35 13.15
N VAL A 52 3.86 -7.11 13.17
CA VAL A 52 3.16 -5.95 12.63
C VAL A 52 4.06 -5.23 11.65
N ASP A 53 3.60 -5.12 10.42
CA ASP A 53 4.28 -4.37 9.37
C ASP A 53 3.95 -2.87 9.51
N THR A 54 4.97 -2.01 9.48
CA THR A 54 4.85 -0.55 9.69
C THR A 54 5.27 0.29 8.51
N GLY A 55 6.01 -0.28 7.56
CA GLY A 55 6.41 0.40 6.33
C GLY A 55 5.59 -0.05 5.12
N PHE A 56 6.08 -1.07 4.41
CA PHE A 56 5.36 -1.67 3.28
C PHE A 56 4.41 -2.77 3.77
N ILE A 57 3.10 -2.52 3.65
CA ILE A 57 2.08 -3.38 4.27
C ILE A 57 1.11 -4.05 3.28
N VAL A 58 0.99 -3.53 2.05
CA VAL A 58 0.00 -4.00 1.07
C VAL A 58 0.55 -3.94 -0.35
N CYS A 59 0.26 -4.99 -1.12
CA CYS A 59 0.49 -5.08 -2.56
C CYS A 59 -0.78 -5.56 -3.28
N ASN A 60 -0.81 -5.45 -4.61
CA ASN A 60 -1.89 -5.96 -5.45
C ASN A 60 -1.35 -6.51 -6.78
N ASP A 61 -2.11 -7.39 -7.41
CA ASP A 61 -1.80 -8.03 -8.69
C ASP A 61 -1.65 -7.05 -9.85
N ARG A 62 -2.46 -5.98 -9.87
CA ARG A 62 -2.40 -4.99 -10.95
C ARG A 62 -1.08 -4.21 -11.00
N ASN A 63 -0.50 -3.89 -9.85
CA ASN A 63 0.64 -2.98 -9.73
C ASN A 63 1.96 -3.68 -9.40
N TYR A 64 1.93 -4.90 -8.84
CA TYR A 64 3.10 -5.53 -8.23
C TYR A 64 3.44 -6.91 -8.81
N ASN A 65 3.17 -7.16 -10.09
CA ASN A 65 3.41 -8.46 -10.75
C ASN A 65 4.79 -9.06 -10.43
N ASN A 66 5.88 -8.32 -10.64
CA ASN A 66 7.23 -8.84 -10.38
C ASN A 66 7.47 -9.15 -8.90
N PHE A 67 6.95 -8.32 -8.00
CA PHE A 67 7.10 -8.55 -6.57
C PHE A 67 6.31 -9.79 -6.12
N LEU A 68 5.09 -9.97 -6.63
CA LEU A 68 4.29 -11.17 -6.36
C LEU A 68 4.99 -12.44 -6.84
N ASN A 69 5.63 -12.41 -8.01
CA ASN A 69 6.40 -13.55 -8.52
C ASN A 69 7.56 -13.91 -7.59
N ILE A 70 8.33 -12.91 -7.11
CA ILE A 70 9.42 -13.17 -6.14
C ILE A 70 8.87 -13.78 -4.85
N LEU A 71 7.74 -13.27 -4.35
CA LEU A 71 7.10 -13.84 -3.15
C LEU A 71 6.68 -15.29 -3.36
N ASP A 72 6.12 -15.62 -4.53
CA ASP A 72 5.73 -16.99 -4.90
C ASP A 72 6.95 -17.93 -5.01
N GLU A 73 8.02 -17.47 -5.67
CA GLU A 73 9.31 -18.19 -5.73
C GLU A 73 9.89 -18.46 -4.33
N CYS A 74 9.68 -17.53 -3.39
CA CYS A 74 10.07 -17.67 -1.99
C CYS A 74 9.03 -18.41 -1.12
N SER A 75 7.92 -18.87 -1.70
CA SER A 75 6.80 -19.52 -1.00
C SER A 75 6.21 -18.67 0.16
N VAL A 76 6.14 -17.36 -0.03
CA VAL A 76 5.57 -16.41 0.95
C VAL A 76 4.07 -16.24 0.70
N ASN A 77 3.27 -16.58 1.72
CA ASN A 77 1.82 -16.44 1.65
C ASN A 77 1.38 -14.98 1.87
N LEU A 78 0.37 -14.55 1.11
CA LEU A 78 -0.29 -13.25 1.27
C LEU A 78 -1.62 -13.39 1.99
N ASN A 79 -1.95 -12.39 2.80
CA ASN A 79 -3.26 -12.26 3.44
C ASN A 79 -4.13 -11.31 2.64
N ILE A 80 -5.41 -11.68 2.46
CA ILE A 80 -6.40 -10.80 1.84
C ILE A 80 -6.68 -9.66 2.82
N SER A 81 -6.53 -8.42 2.34
CA SER A 81 -6.83 -7.21 3.09
C SER A 81 -7.76 -6.31 2.28
N ASP A 82 -8.61 -5.56 2.99
CA ASP A 82 -9.51 -4.57 2.42
C ASP A 82 -8.93 -3.18 2.59
N MET A 83 -8.53 -2.56 1.47
CA MET A 83 -8.02 -1.19 1.43
C MET A 83 -9.14 -0.16 1.37
N SER A 84 -10.21 -0.37 2.15
CA SER A 84 -11.28 0.61 2.26
C SER A 84 -10.82 1.83 3.04
N TYR A 85 -11.31 3.00 2.63
CA TYR A 85 -11.03 4.27 3.29
C TYR A 85 -12.32 4.76 3.92
N SER A 86 -12.25 5.24 5.17
CA SER A 86 -13.40 5.80 5.87
C SER A 86 -13.08 7.15 6.47
N LEU A 87 -14.09 8.00 6.53
CA LEU A 87 -14.06 9.31 7.13
C LEU A 87 -15.26 9.42 8.07
N SER A 88 -15.01 9.85 9.30
CA SER A 88 -16.05 10.13 10.28
C SER A 88 -15.83 11.53 10.85
N THR A 89 -16.88 12.35 10.77
CA THR A 89 -17.02 13.66 11.39
C THR A 89 -18.27 13.62 12.29
N ASP A 90 -18.44 14.61 13.17
CA ASP A 90 -19.58 14.65 14.09
C ASP A 90 -20.94 14.46 13.39
N ASP A 91 -21.10 15.06 12.21
CA ASP A 91 -22.36 15.01 11.45
C ASP A 91 -22.43 13.90 10.38
N LYS A 92 -21.32 13.24 10.06
CA LYS A 92 -21.26 12.37 8.88
C LYS A 92 -20.23 11.27 8.99
N THR A 93 -20.66 10.05 8.70
CA THR A 93 -19.77 8.91 8.48
C THR A 93 -19.90 8.44 7.03
N TRP A 94 -18.77 8.15 6.40
CA TRP A 94 -18.70 7.66 5.02
C TRP A 94 -17.55 6.67 4.87
N CYS A 95 -17.76 5.63 4.05
CA CYS A 95 -16.74 4.68 3.63
C CYS A 95 -16.69 4.60 2.11
N SER A 96 -15.52 4.35 1.52
CA SER A 96 -15.35 4.16 0.07
C SER A 96 -16.25 3.07 -0.50
N LYS A 97 -16.62 2.09 0.32
CA LYS A 97 -17.57 1.03 -0.04
C LYS A 97 -19.02 1.53 -0.21
N ASP A 98 -19.39 2.65 0.39
CA ASP A 98 -20.72 3.23 0.24
C ASP A 98 -20.97 3.70 -1.20
N PHE A 99 -19.92 4.00 -1.97
CA PHE A 99 -20.03 4.35 -3.38
C PHE A 99 -20.69 3.24 -4.21
N PHE A 100 -20.57 1.97 -3.80
CA PHE A 100 -21.16 0.84 -4.51
C PHE A 100 -22.57 0.49 -4.01
N ARG A 101 -23.11 1.23 -3.04
CA ARG A 101 -24.46 0.99 -2.50
C ARG A 101 -25.52 1.71 -3.37
N PRO A 102 -26.54 1.01 -3.88
CA PRO A 102 -27.62 1.64 -4.65
C PRO A 102 -28.33 2.79 -3.91
N SER A 103 -28.45 2.68 -2.58
CA SER A 103 -29.01 3.73 -1.72
C SER A 103 -28.22 5.04 -1.75
N HIS A 104 -26.91 4.98 -2.01
CA HIS A 104 -26.08 6.17 -2.16
C HIS A 104 -26.50 7.00 -3.37
N TYR A 105 -26.75 6.36 -4.52
CA TYR A 105 -27.19 7.04 -5.74
C TYR A 105 -28.61 7.59 -5.62
N LEU A 106 -29.52 6.86 -4.95
CA LEU A 106 -30.86 7.35 -4.66
C LEU A 106 -30.81 8.65 -3.84
N SER A 107 -29.90 8.77 -2.87
CA SER A 107 -29.74 10.00 -2.10
C SER A 107 -29.29 11.21 -2.94
N ILE A 108 -28.57 10.98 -4.05
CA ILE A 108 -28.16 12.04 -4.99
C ILE A 108 -29.37 12.60 -5.75
N PHE A 109 -30.33 11.75 -6.10
CA PHE A 109 -31.57 12.16 -6.78
C PHE A 109 -32.56 12.86 -5.85
N PHE A 110 -32.42 12.71 -4.54
CA PHE A 110 -33.22 13.41 -3.53
C PHE A 110 -32.58 14.72 -3.01
N LEU A 111 -31.44 15.14 -3.56
CA LEU A 111 -30.92 16.50 -3.36
C LEU A 111 -31.81 17.50 -4.13
N PRO A 112 -32.43 18.51 -3.49
CA PRO A 112 -33.31 19.47 -4.18
C PRO A 112 -32.61 20.37 -5.21
N ASN A 113 -31.32 20.21 -5.50
CA ASN A 113 -30.54 21.21 -6.24
C ASN A 113 -29.52 20.59 -7.21
N LEU A 114 -29.99 20.14 -8.37
CA LEU A 114 -29.15 19.94 -9.57
C LEU A 114 -28.43 21.23 -9.99
N LEU A 115 -28.95 22.43 -9.66
CA LEU A 115 -28.28 23.71 -9.91
C LEU A 115 -27.00 23.92 -9.10
N ASN A 116 -26.90 23.37 -7.87
CA ASN A 116 -25.71 23.56 -7.03
C ASN A 116 -24.51 22.72 -7.48
N LEU A 117 -24.74 21.63 -8.22
CA LEU A 117 -23.66 20.80 -8.78
C LEU A 117 -22.79 21.60 -9.75
N ARG A 118 -23.39 22.52 -10.51
CA ARG A 118 -22.71 23.42 -11.46
C ARG A 118 -21.81 24.44 -10.75
N ILE A 119 -22.18 24.87 -9.54
CA ILE A 119 -21.39 25.77 -8.68
C ILE A 119 -20.24 25.01 -8.03
N LEU A 120 -20.51 23.78 -7.55
CA LEU A 120 -19.49 22.92 -6.94
C LEU A 120 -18.38 22.56 -7.93
N ILE A 121 -18.74 22.19 -9.17
CA ILE A 121 -17.78 21.87 -10.23
C ILE A 121 -16.93 23.09 -10.61
N LYS A 122 -17.53 24.29 -10.72
CA LYS A 122 -16.77 25.53 -10.98
C LYS A 122 -15.77 25.85 -9.87
N ASN A 123 -16.17 25.70 -8.61
CA ASN A 123 -15.29 25.97 -7.47
C ASN A 123 -14.20 24.91 -7.29
N PHE A 124 -14.46 23.65 -7.68
CA PHE A 124 -13.47 22.58 -7.60
C PHE A 124 -12.40 22.71 -8.71
N ILE A 125 -12.81 23.04 -9.94
CA ILE A 125 -11.89 23.28 -11.06
C ILE A 125 -10.98 24.49 -10.77
N PHE A 126 -11.52 25.57 -10.19
CA PHE A 126 -10.73 26.77 -9.84
C PHE A 126 -9.71 26.57 -8.71
N LYS A 127 -9.82 25.47 -7.93
CA LYS A 127 -8.94 25.20 -6.79
C LYS A 127 -7.77 24.27 -7.13
N ILE A 128 -7.77 23.68 -8.32
CA ILE A 128 -6.69 22.80 -8.81
C ILE A 128 -5.65 23.59 -9.63
N GLU A 129 -5.98 24.82 -10.05
CA GLU A 129 -5.07 25.71 -10.80
C GLU A 129 -4.29 26.71 -9.93
N LYS A 130 -4.21 26.50 -8.61
CA LYS A 130 -3.33 27.24 -7.69
C LYS A 130 -2.51 26.27 -6.85
#